data_AF-A0A1X1GX13-F1
#
_entry.id   AF-A0A1X1GX13-F1
#
_cell.length_a   1.000
_cell.length_b   1.000
_cell.length_c   1.000
_cell.angle_alpha   90.00
_cell.angle_beta   90.00
_cell.angle_gamma   90.00
#
_symmetry.space_group_name_H-M   'P 1'
#
loop_
_entity.id
_entity.type
_entity.pdbx_description
1 polymer ?
#
loop_
_entity_poly.entity_id
_entity_poly.type
_entity_poly.pdbx_seq_one_letter_code
_entity_poly.pdbx_strand_id
1 'polypeptide(L)'
;MKKILLTSALILSIAGLAPASVLGEENTTQSTSAVKEAIAKEEKKESSVEENSKSEALPKVDVQEDKPKKEGWYQENHHWRFYQDDKPALNWKQIQGKWYYFDQDGNRLHSTIYKGYAFDQDGVMIENSWTNLDNQWYYSDSSGRLAQNTWKKINGAWYYFDQTGIMLSKTSIDGYFLGQSGAMASQGWQEVNHVWYYVLPSGKISQDKWEKIKGTWYYFDKEGRMLSETTFKGYLFKKSGALAENNWVKIKDTWFYANGSGRYVQDKWQKIQGSWYSFTHDGGMLADKWQGSYYLKTSGAMAEKEWIFDKTYKSWFYLKADGHYANQEWIGAYYLKSGGYMAKSEWIDDSQDKGRYYLDENGRYVTGIHKISGKDHLFQKDGKWISEVSTEGGFVKGQYSKTIFLDPGHGGRDSGAFYYNVAEKDLNMQIYRKLRTKLEELGYKVLTSRDSDIDVDFVTERSRMVNKTNSDIFISIHFNATGSAYSKASGIQTYSYSDEPDYPSKINQYWHNHPDRMSESKRLAAAIHSSLLAETGAKDAGLLESSYAVLRETAKPAVLLELGYMDNFSENQQIRDSHYQDKLVAGIVKGIQKYYAGK
;
A
#
# COMPACT_ATOMS: atom_id res chain seq x y z
N MET A 1 17.05 -43.17 -4.33
CA MET A 1 17.03 -41.79 -4.83
C MET A 1 17.29 -40.86 -3.64
N LYS A 2 18.43 -40.17 -3.64
CA LYS A 2 18.91 -39.33 -2.51
C LYS A 2 18.29 -37.93 -2.60
N LYS A 3 17.75 -37.43 -1.47
CA LYS A 3 17.33 -36.05 -1.25
C LYS A 3 18.56 -35.17 -0.99
N ILE A 4 18.65 -34.01 -1.63
CA ILE A 4 19.60 -32.94 -1.29
C ILE A 4 18.80 -31.65 -1.17
N LEU A 5 18.76 -31.12 0.07
CA LEU A 5 18.36 -29.77 0.41
C LEU A 5 19.64 -28.91 0.43
N LEU A 6 19.66 -27.79 -0.29
CA LEU A 6 20.64 -26.73 -0.09
C LEU A 6 19.91 -25.47 0.39
N THR A 7 20.14 -25.13 1.65
CA THR A 7 19.93 -23.80 2.21
C THR A 7 21.31 -23.15 2.35
N SER A 8 21.48 -21.95 1.81
CA SER A 8 22.68 -21.13 2.02
C SER A 8 22.26 -19.73 2.45
N ALA A 9 22.35 -19.49 3.76
CA ALA A 9 22.31 -18.16 4.36
C ALA A 9 23.75 -17.61 4.37
N LEU A 10 23.95 -16.42 3.81
CA LEU A 10 25.23 -15.70 3.89
C LEU A 10 25.14 -14.72 5.08
N ILE A 11 25.95 -14.98 6.10
CA ILE A 11 26.20 -14.09 7.23
C ILE A 11 27.34 -13.14 6.82
N LEU A 12 27.10 -11.83 6.87
CA LEU A 12 28.13 -10.81 6.68
C LEU A 12 28.49 -10.20 8.03
N SER A 13 29.72 -10.45 8.49
CA SER A 13 30.31 -9.91 9.70
C SER A 13 30.68 -8.44 9.54
N ILE A 14 30.21 -7.59 10.45
CA ILE A 14 30.57 -6.17 10.56
C ILE A 14 31.68 -6.03 11.62
N ALA A 15 32.81 -5.46 11.23
CA ALA A 15 33.76 -4.73 12.08
C ALA A 15 33.91 -3.34 11.44
N GLY A 16 33.87 -2.19 12.10
CA GLY A 16 34.20 -1.87 13.49
C GLY A 16 35.24 -0.76 13.45
N LEU A 17 34.82 0.51 13.28
CA LEU A 17 35.66 1.69 13.44
C LEU A 17 34.79 2.84 13.97
N ALA A 18 35.09 3.29 15.19
CA ALA A 18 34.48 4.42 15.86
C ALA A 18 35.19 5.73 15.51
N PRO A 19 34.50 6.88 15.55
CA PRO A 19 35.09 8.14 15.92
C PRO A 19 34.57 8.62 17.28
N ALA A 20 35.48 9.18 18.08
CA ALA A 20 35.22 9.75 19.38
C ALA A 20 34.35 11.02 19.28
N SER A 21 33.35 11.11 20.16
CA SER A 21 32.54 12.30 20.43
C SER A 21 33.27 13.24 21.39
N VAL A 22 33.39 14.51 21.02
CA VAL A 22 33.66 15.60 21.96
C VAL A 22 32.35 16.36 22.16
N LEU A 23 31.98 16.49 23.44
CA LEU A 23 30.82 17.21 23.96
C LEU A 23 31.01 18.72 23.77
N GLY A 24 29.98 19.38 23.26
CA GLY A 24 29.78 20.82 23.33
C GLY A 24 28.30 21.07 23.60
N GLU A 25 27.99 21.52 24.81
CA GLU A 25 26.65 21.86 25.28
C GLU A 25 26.10 23.08 24.53
N GLU A 26 24.92 22.94 23.91
CA GLU A 26 24.07 24.07 23.56
C GLU A 26 22.98 24.20 24.62
N ASN A 27 22.92 25.37 25.26
CA ASN A 27 21.77 25.77 26.06
C ASN A 27 21.14 27.02 25.44
N THR A 28 19.86 26.88 25.17
CA THR A 28 18.85 27.82 24.65
C THR A 28 18.94 29.25 25.20
N THR A 29 18.64 30.26 24.39
CA THR A 29 17.39 31.07 24.53
C THR A 29 17.18 32.12 23.45
N GLN A 30 15.88 32.35 23.20
CA GLN A 30 15.23 33.22 22.23
C GLN A 30 15.50 34.71 22.45
N SER A 31 15.58 35.46 21.35
CA SER A 31 15.51 36.92 21.32
C SER A 31 14.05 37.40 21.30
N THR A 32 13.67 38.28 22.22
CA THR A 32 12.54 39.21 22.07
C THR A 32 12.97 40.63 22.40
N SER A 33 12.44 41.54 21.60
CA SER A 33 12.57 43.00 21.59
C SER A 33 12.28 43.72 22.91
N ALA A 34 12.94 44.87 23.14
CA ALA A 34 12.34 46.22 23.06
C ALA A 34 12.97 47.26 24.03
N VAL A 35 13.35 48.44 23.48
CA VAL A 35 13.07 49.80 24.02
C VAL A 35 13.94 50.24 25.24
N LYS A 36 14.52 51.43 25.41
CA LYS A 36 14.43 52.82 24.88
C LYS A 36 15.68 53.56 25.42
N GLU A 37 16.21 54.54 24.71
CA GLU A 37 16.49 55.87 25.27
C GLU A 37 16.86 56.86 24.15
N ALA A 38 16.43 58.10 24.33
CA ALA A 38 16.44 59.18 23.34
C ALA A 38 16.73 60.50 24.05
N ILE A 39 17.01 61.53 23.21
CA ILE A 39 17.01 62.99 23.49
C ILE A 39 18.40 63.50 23.94
N ALA A 40 19.03 64.57 23.41
CA ALA A 40 18.71 65.62 22.43
C ALA A 40 20.00 66.41 22.03
N LYS A 41 19.97 66.99 20.81
CA LYS A 41 20.31 68.39 20.37
C LYS A 41 21.50 69.13 21.05
N GLU A 42 22.36 69.86 20.34
CA GLU A 42 22.04 71.19 19.74
C GLU A 42 23.12 71.70 18.76
N GLU A 43 22.80 72.79 18.06
CA GLU A 43 23.47 73.40 16.89
C GLU A 43 24.61 74.43 17.19
N LYS A 44 25.46 74.62 16.16
CA LYS A 44 26.03 75.88 15.57
C LYS A 44 26.89 76.89 16.37
N LYS A 45 27.96 77.34 15.67
CA LYS A 45 28.51 78.73 15.42
C LYS A 45 28.55 79.70 16.62
N GLU A 46 29.54 80.57 16.82
CA GLU A 46 30.40 81.34 15.92
C GLU A 46 31.53 82.00 16.76
N SER A 47 32.37 82.76 16.07
CA SER A 47 33.68 83.32 16.40
C SER A 47 33.73 84.57 17.31
N SER A 48 34.95 84.79 17.85
CA SER A 48 35.66 86.08 18.10
C SER A 48 35.10 86.96 19.25
N VAL A 49 35.83 87.87 19.92
CA VAL A 49 37.03 88.70 19.66
C VAL A 49 37.66 89.04 21.05
N GLU A 50 38.94 89.39 21.21
CA GLU A 50 39.54 90.75 21.30
C GLU A 50 40.91 90.55 22.02
N GLU A 51 42.00 91.30 21.81
CA GLU A 51 42.09 92.74 21.60
C GLU A 51 43.49 93.15 21.03
N ASN A 52 43.46 93.99 19.99
CA ASN A 52 44.27 95.18 19.68
C ASN A 52 45.75 95.34 20.13
N SER A 53 46.67 95.60 19.19
CA SER A 53 47.29 96.94 18.99
C SER A 53 48.39 96.93 17.90
N LYS A 54 48.51 98.06 17.19
CA LYS A 54 49.39 98.35 16.05
C LYS A 54 50.87 98.48 16.43
N SER A 55 51.78 98.11 15.51
CA SER A 55 52.99 98.89 15.17
C SER A 55 53.72 98.31 13.94
N GLU A 56 53.99 99.17 12.95
CA GLU A 56 54.83 98.92 11.77
C GLU A 56 56.34 98.91 12.12
N ALA A 57 57.13 98.07 11.43
CA ALA A 57 58.37 98.42 10.68
C ALA A 57 59.33 97.21 10.54
N LEU A 58 59.71 96.90 9.30
CA LEU A 58 60.69 95.92 8.79
C LEU A 58 62.15 96.26 9.20
N PRO A 59 63.15 95.33 9.24
CA PRO A 59 63.52 94.50 8.08
C PRO A 59 64.04 93.05 8.29
N LYS A 60 63.99 92.35 7.15
CA LYS A 60 64.66 91.13 6.66
C LYS A 60 65.86 90.57 7.46
N VAL A 61 65.81 89.26 7.68
CA VAL A 61 66.94 88.35 7.46
C VAL A 61 66.46 87.23 6.54
N ASP A 62 67.00 87.18 5.33
CA ASP A 62 66.87 86.06 4.39
C ASP A 62 67.63 84.86 4.95
N VAL A 63 66.93 83.75 5.18
CA VAL A 63 67.53 82.41 5.20
C VAL A 63 66.85 81.63 4.09
N GLN A 64 67.55 81.47 2.96
CA GLN A 64 67.21 80.46 1.97
C GLN A 64 67.39 79.08 2.63
N GLU A 65 66.28 78.44 3.00
CA GLU A 65 66.27 76.99 3.19
C GLU A 65 66.28 76.31 1.81
N ASP A 66 67.41 75.68 1.49
CA ASP A 66 67.55 74.77 0.35
C ASP A 66 66.56 73.61 0.53
N LYS A 67 65.44 73.61 -0.19
CA LYS A 67 64.57 72.44 -0.28
C LYS A 67 65.37 71.30 -0.91
N PRO A 68 65.50 70.13 -0.27
CA PRO A 68 66.17 69.00 -0.89
C PRO A 68 65.41 68.63 -2.18
N LYS A 69 66.12 68.65 -3.32
CA LYS A 69 65.58 68.19 -4.60
C LYS A 69 65.12 66.75 -4.45
N LYS A 70 63.85 66.47 -4.76
CA LYS A 70 63.33 65.09 -4.72
C LYS A 70 63.89 64.29 -5.89
N GLU A 71 64.46 63.13 -5.58
CA GLU A 71 64.98 62.19 -6.57
C GLU A 71 64.65 60.75 -6.13
N GLY A 72 64.05 59.95 -7.00
CA GLY A 72 63.66 58.56 -6.69
C GLY A 72 62.22 58.42 -6.18
N TRP A 73 61.96 57.32 -5.47
CA TRP A 73 60.61 56.95 -5.00
C TRP A 73 60.21 57.67 -3.71
N TYR A 74 59.02 58.26 -3.69
CA TYR A 74 58.42 58.90 -2.51
C TYR A 74 56.97 58.45 -2.35
N GLN A 75 56.52 58.25 -1.11
CA GLN A 75 55.12 57.99 -0.79
C GLN A 75 54.47 59.25 -0.22
N GLU A 76 53.47 59.78 -0.91
CA GLU A 76 52.79 61.04 -0.59
C GLU A 76 51.29 60.84 -0.64
N ASN A 77 50.56 61.22 0.42
CA ASN A 77 49.11 61.04 0.51
C ASN A 77 48.65 59.60 0.20
N HIS A 78 49.42 58.60 0.65
CA HIS A 78 49.22 57.16 0.37
C HIS A 78 49.47 56.71 -1.08
N HIS A 79 49.96 57.59 -1.95
CA HIS A 79 50.33 57.26 -3.33
C HIS A 79 51.85 57.26 -3.53
N TRP A 80 52.35 56.27 -4.24
CA TRP A 80 53.76 56.24 -4.65
C TRP A 80 53.97 57.14 -5.87
N ARG A 81 55.01 57.96 -5.84
CA ARG A 81 55.46 58.84 -6.91
C ARG A 81 56.96 58.62 -7.16
N PHE A 82 57.42 58.87 -8.37
CA PHE A 82 58.85 58.84 -8.69
C PHE A 82 59.29 60.22 -9.19
N TYR A 83 60.27 60.83 -8.54
CA TYR A 83 60.78 62.15 -8.91
C TYR A 83 62.11 62.04 -9.66
N GLN A 84 62.27 62.86 -10.70
CA GLN A 84 63.53 63.07 -11.40
C GLN A 84 63.70 64.57 -11.61
N ASP A 85 64.79 65.15 -11.13
CA ASP A 85 65.04 66.60 -11.14
C ASP A 85 63.90 67.41 -10.49
N ASP A 86 63.40 66.93 -9.33
CA ASP A 86 62.31 67.54 -8.56
C ASP A 86 60.94 67.56 -9.28
N LYS A 87 60.80 66.82 -10.39
CA LYS A 87 59.53 66.66 -11.14
C LYS A 87 59.00 65.23 -11.04
N PRO A 88 57.70 65.03 -10.77
CA PRO A 88 57.12 63.69 -10.74
C PRO A 88 57.07 63.10 -12.15
N ALA A 89 57.34 61.81 -12.26
CA ALA A 89 57.14 61.03 -13.47
C ALA A 89 55.64 60.98 -13.82
N LEU A 90 55.33 61.11 -15.11
CA LEU A 90 53.97 61.05 -15.66
C LEU A 90 53.94 60.00 -16.78
N ASN A 91 52.80 59.34 -16.95
CA ASN A 91 52.59 58.27 -17.93
C ASN A 91 53.60 57.12 -17.77
N TRP A 92 54.01 56.49 -18.88
CA TRP A 92 54.94 55.37 -18.89
C TRP A 92 56.37 55.80 -18.51
N LYS A 93 56.96 55.08 -17.55
CA LYS A 93 58.37 55.24 -17.18
C LYS A 93 58.99 53.88 -16.88
N GLN A 94 60.16 53.64 -17.46
CA GLN A 94 60.98 52.49 -17.10
C GLN A 94 61.95 52.87 -15.98
N ILE A 95 61.92 52.12 -14.88
CA ILE A 95 62.75 52.35 -13.70
C ILE A 95 63.40 51.02 -13.36
N GLN A 96 64.74 50.97 -13.40
CA GLN A 96 65.54 49.76 -13.13
C GLN A 96 65.06 48.53 -13.95
N GLY A 97 64.73 48.74 -15.23
CA GLY A 97 64.30 47.68 -16.15
C GLY A 97 62.82 47.30 -16.05
N LYS A 98 62.07 47.82 -15.07
CA LYS A 98 60.63 47.56 -14.88
C LYS A 98 59.80 48.73 -15.38
N TRP A 99 58.64 48.45 -15.99
CA TRP A 99 57.71 49.47 -16.47
C TRP A 99 56.68 49.84 -15.41
N TYR A 100 56.46 51.15 -15.26
CA TYR A 100 55.47 51.75 -14.38
C TYR A 100 54.63 52.75 -15.16
N TYR A 101 53.39 52.98 -14.72
CA TYR A 101 52.55 54.06 -15.24
C TYR A 101 52.14 55.01 -14.12
N PHE A 102 52.30 56.30 -14.37
CA PHE A 102 51.91 57.37 -13.46
C PHE A 102 50.74 58.16 -14.07
N ASP A 103 49.73 58.47 -13.26
CA ASP A 103 48.60 59.30 -13.69
C ASP A 103 49.01 60.76 -13.91
N GLN A 104 48.06 61.64 -14.22
CA GLN A 104 48.35 63.06 -14.47
C GLN A 104 48.80 63.82 -13.22
N ASP A 105 48.50 63.30 -12.03
CA ASP A 105 48.94 63.86 -10.76
C ASP A 105 50.30 63.29 -10.32
N GLY A 106 50.85 62.33 -11.05
CA GLY A 106 52.11 61.66 -10.76
C GLY A 106 51.99 60.47 -9.82
N ASN A 107 50.78 59.97 -9.55
CA ASN A 107 50.57 58.77 -8.73
C ASN A 107 50.79 57.51 -9.56
N ARG A 108 51.56 56.56 -9.03
CA ARG A 108 51.82 55.25 -9.63
C ARG A 108 50.56 54.39 -9.59
N LEU A 109 50.14 53.89 -10.75
CA LEU A 109 49.11 52.85 -10.82
C LEU A 109 49.63 51.54 -10.21
N HIS A 110 48.76 50.82 -9.50
CA HIS A 110 49.06 49.52 -8.92
C HIS A 110 47.76 48.74 -8.72
N SER A 111 47.86 47.40 -8.66
CA SER A 111 46.72 46.49 -8.50
C SER A 111 45.53 46.84 -9.43
N THR A 112 45.82 47.25 -10.66
CA THR A 112 44.81 47.81 -11.56
C THR A 112 45.13 47.52 -13.01
N ILE A 113 44.14 47.73 -13.88
CA ILE A 113 44.27 47.63 -15.33
C ILE A 113 44.04 49.02 -15.93
N TYR A 114 44.98 49.45 -16.77
CA TYR A 114 44.85 50.71 -17.48
C TYR A 114 45.26 50.54 -18.95
N LYS A 115 44.37 50.92 -19.87
CA LYS A 115 44.57 50.87 -21.33
C LYS A 115 45.09 49.51 -21.87
N GLY A 116 44.67 48.40 -21.24
CA GLY A 116 45.03 47.04 -21.65
C GLY A 116 46.36 46.54 -21.08
N TYR A 117 46.87 47.18 -20.02
CA TYR A 117 48.05 46.74 -19.27
C TYR A 117 47.67 46.56 -17.80
N ALA A 118 48.12 45.45 -17.20
CA ALA A 118 47.90 45.16 -15.79
C ALA A 118 49.14 45.52 -14.97
N PHE A 119 48.92 46.04 -13.76
CA PHE A 119 49.97 46.40 -12.82
C PHE A 119 49.79 45.62 -11.52
N ASP A 120 50.86 45.07 -10.96
CA ASP A 120 50.85 44.38 -9.67
C ASP A 120 50.72 45.35 -8.48
N GLN A 121 50.77 44.81 -7.26
CA GLN A 121 50.72 45.59 -6.02
C GLN A 121 51.85 46.63 -5.89
N ASP A 122 52.99 46.36 -6.53
CA ASP A 122 54.16 47.24 -6.56
C ASP A 122 54.12 48.19 -7.76
N GLY A 123 53.03 48.17 -8.54
CA GLY A 123 52.83 49.00 -9.72
C GLY A 123 53.70 48.63 -10.91
N VAL A 124 54.33 47.46 -10.87
CA VAL A 124 55.11 46.92 -11.99
C VAL A 124 54.14 46.38 -13.03
N MET A 125 54.35 46.76 -14.28
CA MET A 125 53.59 46.21 -15.40
C MET A 125 53.86 44.70 -15.54
N ILE A 126 52.79 43.92 -15.60
CA ILE A 126 52.85 42.48 -15.79
C ILE A 126 53.13 42.16 -17.26
N GLU A 127 54.19 41.40 -17.51
CA GLU A 127 54.59 40.93 -18.84
C GLU A 127 54.69 39.40 -18.88
N ASN A 128 54.22 38.80 -19.98
CA ASN A 128 54.30 37.36 -20.27
C ASN A 128 53.83 36.44 -19.11
N SER A 129 52.85 36.89 -18.33
CA SER A 129 52.47 36.23 -17.08
C SER A 129 50.98 36.36 -16.79
N TRP A 130 50.50 35.42 -15.99
CA TRP A 130 49.21 35.49 -15.34
C TRP A 130 49.22 36.55 -14.24
N THR A 131 48.08 37.22 -14.07
CA THR A 131 47.83 38.07 -12.90
C THR A 131 46.39 37.89 -12.43
N ASN A 132 46.20 37.91 -11.12
CA ASN A 132 44.88 37.87 -10.49
C ASN A 132 44.59 39.23 -9.88
N LEU A 133 43.51 39.86 -10.33
CA LEU A 133 43.02 41.13 -9.82
C LEU A 133 41.55 40.96 -9.48
N ASP A 134 41.16 41.26 -8.24
CA ASP A 134 39.78 41.13 -7.75
C ASP A 134 39.14 39.76 -8.05
N ASN A 135 39.86 38.67 -7.80
CA ASN A 135 39.47 37.27 -8.09
C ASN A 135 39.23 36.95 -9.57
N GLN A 136 39.71 37.79 -10.48
CA GLN A 136 39.65 37.57 -11.93
C GLN A 136 41.06 37.37 -12.47
N TRP A 137 41.20 36.38 -13.37
CA TRP A 137 42.48 36.06 -13.97
C TRP A 137 42.64 36.74 -15.33
N TYR A 138 43.81 37.29 -15.55
CA TYR A 138 44.24 37.97 -16.77
C TYR A 138 45.58 37.41 -17.22
N TYR A 139 45.91 37.55 -18.50
CA TYR A 139 47.21 37.17 -19.03
C TYR A 139 47.76 38.26 -19.95
N SER A 140 48.97 38.72 -19.63
CA SER A 140 49.72 39.66 -20.48
C SER A 140 50.68 38.91 -21.39
N ASP A 141 50.82 39.34 -22.64
CA ASP A 141 51.87 38.86 -23.53
C ASP A 141 53.24 39.49 -23.23
N SER A 142 54.25 39.19 -24.04
CA SER A 142 55.62 39.71 -23.87
C SER A 142 55.76 41.23 -24.04
N SER A 143 54.73 41.92 -24.52
CA SER A 143 54.67 43.38 -24.57
C SER A 143 53.92 44.00 -23.39
N GLY A 144 53.40 43.17 -22.47
CA GLY A 144 52.55 43.60 -21.36
C GLY A 144 51.07 43.77 -21.72
N ARG A 145 50.69 43.54 -22.98
CA ARG A 145 49.31 43.69 -23.45
C ARG A 145 48.45 42.52 -22.98
N LEU A 146 47.29 42.83 -22.41
CA LEU A 146 46.31 41.84 -22.01
C LEU A 146 45.72 41.11 -23.23
N ALA A 147 45.58 39.79 -23.12
CA ALA A 147 44.75 39.02 -24.02
C ALA A 147 43.28 39.45 -23.84
N GLN A 148 42.63 39.89 -24.93
CA GLN A 148 41.25 40.37 -24.91
C GLN A 148 40.50 39.81 -26.12
N ASN A 149 39.29 39.31 -25.89
CA ASN A 149 38.39 38.71 -26.87
C ASN A 149 39.09 37.66 -27.76
N THR A 150 39.88 36.77 -27.16
CA THR A 150 40.75 35.88 -27.91
C THR A 150 41.13 34.61 -27.16
N TRP A 151 41.48 33.58 -27.95
CA TRP A 151 42.08 32.34 -27.46
C TRP A 151 43.60 32.50 -27.32
N LYS A 152 44.16 32.06 -26.19
CA LYS A 152 45.60 31.98 -25.97
C LYS A 152 46.01 30.60 -25.51
N LYS A 153 47.04 30.04 -26.16
CA LYS A 153 47.68 28.81 -25.71
C LYS A 153 48.81 29.16 -24.74
N ILE A 154 48.67 28.74 -23.48
CA ILE A 154 49.59 29.06 -22.39
C ILE A 154 50.00 27.73 -21.75
N ASN A 155 51.30 27.45 -21.70
CA ASN A 155 51.86 26.21 -21.14
C ASN A 155 51.17 24.92 -21.64
N GLY A 156 50.81 24.89 -22.93
CA GLY A 156 50.19 23.73 -23.57
C GLY A 156 48.66 23.66 -23.51
N ALA A 157 48.00 24.46 -22.65
CA ALA A 157 46.55 24.52 -22.54
C ALA A 157 45.98 25.78 -23.23
N TRP A 158 44.74 25.67 -23.72
CA TRP A 158 44.02 26.81 -24.31
C TRP A 158 43.14 27.50 -23.28
N TYR A 159 43.14 28.83 -23.31
CA TYR A 159 42.34 29.70 -22.46
C TYR A 159 41.64 30.74 -23.34
N TYR A 160 40.45 31.17 -22.95
CA TYR A 160 39.73 32.25 -23.62
C TYR A 160 39.61 33.45 -22.70
N PHE A 161 39.87 34.63 -23.24
CA PHE A 161 39.73 35.90 -22.53
C PHE A 161 38.61 36.71 -23.18
N ASP A 162 37.69 37.23 -22.37
CA ASP A 162 36.58 38.04 -22.84
C ASP A 162 37.03 39.44 -23.31
N GLN A 163 36.06 40.29 -23.67
CA GLN A 163 36.32 41.64 -24.17
C GLN A 163 37.07 42.56 -23.19
N THR A 164 36.98 42.32 -21.87
CA THR A 164 37.71 43.12 -20.86
C THR A 164 39.07 42.50 -20.54
N GLY A 165 39.26 41.24 -20.90
CA GLY A 165 40.48 40.46 -20.69
C GLY A 165 40.39 39.48 -19.54
N ILE A 166 39.18 39.26 -19.00
CA ILE A 166 38.93 38.27 -17.96
C ILE A 166 38.96 36.88 -18.59
N MET A 167 39.73 35.98 -17.99
CA MET A 167 39.76 34.58 -18.35
C MET A 167 38.43 33.91 -18.02
N LEU A 168 37.77 33.35 -19.02
CA LEU A 168 36.57 32.54 -18.83
C LEU A 168 36.90 31.21 -18.15
N SER A 169 36.05 30.76 -17.23
CA SER A 169 36.14 29.46 -16.56
C SER A 169 34.75 28.92 -16.23
N LYS A 170 34.64 27.61 -16.00
CA LYS A 170 33.38 26.91 -15.70
C LYS A 170 32.26 27.22 -16.71
N THR A 171 32.61 27.38 -17.98
CA THR A 171 31.67 27.81 -19.01
C THR A 171 32.09 27.25 -20.36
N SER A 172 31.25 27.42 -21.37
CA SER A 172 31.58 27.08 -22.74
C SER A 172 31.53 28.30 -23.66
N ILE A 173 32.44 28.33 -24.63
CA ILE A 173 32.50 29.37 -25.66
C ILE A 173 32.81 28.70 -27.00
N ASP A 174 32.04 29.03 -28.04
CA ASP A 174 32.16 28.46 -29.40
C ASP A 174 32.14 26.91 -29.46
N GLY A 175 31.43 26.29 -28.50
CA GLY A 175 31.34 24.85 -28.36
C GLY A 175 32.54 24.20 -27.66
N TYR A 176 33.48 24.96 -27.10
CA TYR A 176 34.58 24.46 -26.28
C TYR A 176 34.32 24.71 -24.81
N PHE A 177 34.60 23.73 -23.97
CA PHE A 177 34.38 23.82 -22.53
C PHE A 177 35.65 24.27 -21.80
N LEU A 178 35.53 25.27 -20.94
CA LEU A 178 36.58 25.78 -20.08
C LEU A 178 36.33 25.31 -18.66
N GLY A 179 37.26 24.53 -18.11
CA GLY A 179 37.14 23.94 -16.79
C GLY A 179 37.26 24.96 -15.65
N GLN A 180 37.37 24.46 -14.42
CA GLN A 180 37.55 25.27 -13.21
C GLN A 180 38.75 26.23 -13.29
N SER A 181 39.85 25.79 -13.91
CA SER A 181 41.06 26.60 -14.07
C SER A 181 41.02 27.52 -15.29
N GLY A 182 39.93 27.54 -16.05
CA GLY A 182 39.82 28.20 -17.36
C GLY A 182 40.53 27.46 -18.49
N ALA A 183 41.28 26.39 -18.21
CA ALA A 183 41.86 25.55 -19.25
C ALA A 183 40.75 24.83 -20.04
N MET A 184 40.87 24.83 -21.36
CA MET A 184 39.98 24.11 -22.25
C MET A 184 40.09 22.60 -22.02
N ALA A 185 38.96 21.96 -21.74
CA ALA A 185 38.86 20.52 -21.61
C ALA A 185 39.11 19.84 -22.97
N SER A 186 39.89 18.77 -22.98
CA SER A 186 40.24 18.05 -24.20
C SER A 186 39.26 16.93 -24.54
N GLN A 187 38.65 16.29 -23.53
CA GLN A 187 37.64 15.24 -23.68
C GLN A 187 37.01 14.86 -22.32
N GLY A 188 35.90 14.14 -22.37
CA GLY A 188 35.27 13.51 -21.22
C GLY A 188 34.20 14.34 -20.53
N TRP A 189 33.73 13.84 -19.39
CA TRP A 189 32.67 14.45 -18.59
C TRP A 189 33.17 15.67 -17.84
N GLN A 190 32.38 16.73 -17.85
CA GLN A 190 32.64 17.97 -17.12
C GLN A 190 31.37 18.39 -16.36
N GLU A 191 31.51 18.82 -15.11
CA GLU A 191 30.39 19.24 -14.26
C GLU A 191 30.56 20.69 -13.84
N VAL A 192 29.52 21.49 -14.03
CA VAL A 192 29.42 22.87 -13.51
C VAL A 192 28.03 23.09 -12.95
N ASN A 193 27.96 23.56 -11.69
CA ASN A 193 26.71 23.87 -11.00
C ASN A 193 25.69 22.71 -11.07
N HIS A 194 26.17 21.47 -10.87
CA HIS A 194 25.40 20.23 -10.96
C HIS A 194 24.83 19.88 -12.35
N VAL A 195 25.31 20.56 -13.39
CA VAL A 195 24.98 20.27 -14.79
C VAL A 195 26.17 19.61 -15.46
N TRP A 196 25.92 18.45 -16.08
CA TRP A 196 26.94 17.69 -16.79
C TRP A 196 26.98 18.04 -18.28
N TYR A 197 28.20 18.11 -18.80
CA TYR A 197 28.53 18.28 -20.21
C TYR A 197 29.48 17.15 -20.62
N TYR A 198 29.50 16.81 -21.90
CA TYR A 198 30.45 15.83 -22.43
C TYR A 198 31.27 16.41 -23.58
N VAL A 199 32.58 16.42 -23.39
CA VAL A 199 33.56 16.90 -24.36
C VAL A 199 34.01 15.72 -25.22
N LEU A 200 33.83 15.84 -26.53
CA LEU A 200 34.26 14.85 -27.51
C LEU A 200 35.78 14.91 -27.68
N PRO A 201 36.44 13.87 -28.26
CA PRO A 201 37.87 13.90 -28.58
C PRO A 201 38.31 15.08 -29.46
N SER A 202 37.37 15.71 -30.16
CA SER A 202 37.60 16.95 -30.92
C SER A 202 37.80 18.21 -30.04
N GLY A 203 37.56 18.12 -28.73
CA GLY A 203 37.52 19.26 -27.81
C GLY A 203 36.16 19.98 -27.75
N LYS A 204 35.23 19.68 -28.67
CA LYS A 204 33.87 20.26 -28.64
C LYS A 204 32.93 19.52 -27.70
N ILE A 205 31.99 20.24 -27.09
CA ILE A 205 30.90 19.65 -26.32
C ILE A 205 29.84 19.01 -27.22
N SER A 206 29.20 17.95 -26.73
CA SER A 206 28.00 17.37 -27.34
C SER A 206 26.81 18.30 -27.13
N GLN A 207 26.09 18.64 -28.21
CA GLN A 207 24.95 19.56 -28.20
C GLN A 207 23.86 19.06 -29.16
N ASP A 208 22.61 19.15 -28.69
CA ASP A 208 21.37 18.74 -29.36
C ASP A 208 21.42 17.35 -30.03
N LYS A 209 21.98 16.36 -29.32
CA LYS A 209 22.14 15.02 -29.87
C LYS A 209 22.20 13.92 -28.82
N TRP A 210 22.00 12.71 -29.31
CA TRP A 210 22.30 11.47 -28.60
C TRP A 210 23.79 11.17 -28.66
N GLU A 211 24.34 10.71 -27.54
CA GLU A 211 25.70 10.20 -27.45
C GLU A 211 25.75 8.86 -26.74
N LYS A 212 26.51 7.92 -27.31
CA LYS A 212 26.73 6.61 -26.71
C LYS A 212 28.09 6.58 -26.04
N ILE A 213 28.11 6.74 -24.73
CA ILE A 213 29.32 6.86 -23.93
C ILE A 213 29.51 5.56 -23.15
N LYS A 214 30.59 4.84 -23.45
CA LYS A 214 30.91 3.53 -22.83
C LYS A 214 29.72 2.56 -22.85
N GLY A 215 29.02 2.50 -23.99
CA GLY A 215 27.88 1.59 -24.19
C GLY A 215 26.52 2.11 -23.70
N THR A 216 26.48 3.23 -22.98
CA THR A 216 25.25 3.81 -22.42
C THR A 216 24.83 5.06 -23.19
N TRP A 217 23.54 5.22 -23.46
CA TRP A 217 23.00 6.38 -24.16
C TRP A 217 22.71 7.55 -23.22
N TYR A 218 23.05 8.75 -23.69
CA TYR A 218 22.78 10.04 -23.06
C TYR A 218 22.24 11.01 -24.11
N TYR A 219 21.47 12.01 -23.70
CA TYR A 219 21.04 13.10 -24.57
C TYR A 219 21.53 14.43 -24.00
N PHE A 220 22.03 15.29 -24.88
CA PHE A 220 22.47 16.63 -24.57
C PHE A 220 21.57 17.63 -25.28
N ASP A 221 21.09 18.64 -24.56
CA ASP A 221 20.26 19.70 -25.14
C ASP A 221 21.07 20.66 -26.02
N LYS A 222 20.40 21.66 -26.59
CA LYS A 222 21.02 22.65 -27.48
C LYS A 222 22.13 23.49 -26.81
N GLU A 223 22.09 23.64 -25.49
CA GLU A 223 23.15 24.27 -24.70
C GLU A 223 24.28 23.29 -24.33
N GLY A 224 24.09 21.98 -24.59
CA GLY A 224 25.04 20.92 -24.27
C GLY A 224 24.89 20.35 -22.88
N ARG A 225 23.80 20.68 -22.19
CA ARG A 225 23.50 20.14 -20.86
C ARG A 225 22.94 18.73 -21.01
N MET A 226 23.48 17.80 -20.24
CA MET A 226 23.00 16.42 -20.19
C MET A 226 21.61 16.39 -19.55
N LEU A 227 20.66 15.72 -20.22
CA LEU A 227 19.36 15.44 -19.62
C LEU A 227 19.48 14.38 -18.53
N SER A 228 18.87 14.61 -17.38
CA SER A 228 18.83 13.69 -16.24
C SER A 228 17.50 13.77 -15.51
N GLU A 229 17.06 12.64 -14.95
CA GLU A 229 15.83 12.55 -14.13
C GLU A 229 14.62 13.20 -14.83
N THR A 230 14.47 12.92 -16.12
CA THR A 230 13.49 13.56 -16.98
C THR A 230 13.03 12.65 -18.10
N THR A 231 11.99 13.07 -18.83
CA THR A 231 11.57 12.45 -20.08
C THR A 231 11.87 13.38 -21.26
N PHE A 232 12.17 12.80 -22.41
CA PHE A 232 12.34 13.56 -23.65
C PHE A 232 11.95 12.72 -24.86
N LYS A 233 11.00 13.21 -25.67
CA LYS A 233 10.52 12.54 -26.90
C LYS A 233 10.17 11.06 -26.69
N GLY A 234 9.54 10.72 -25.56
CA GLY A 234 9.14 9.35 -25.23
C GLY A 234 10.21 8.51 -24.51
N TYR A 235 11.43 9.02 -24.31
CA TYR A 235 12.52 8.33 -23.60
C TYR A 235 12.64 8.79 -22.15
N LEU A 236 13.15 7.92 -21.28
CA LEU A 236 13.28 8.16 -19.85
C LEU A 236 14.75 8.12 -19.42
N PHE A 237 15.18 9.14 -18.68
CA PHE A 237 16.56 9.26 -18.21
C PHE A 237 16.64 9.10 -16.70
N LYS A 238 17.60 8.29 -16.25
CA LYS A 238 17.91 8.12 -14.82
C LYS A 238 18.51 9.41 -14.24
N LYS A 239 18.64 9.47 -12.92
CA LYS A 239 19.35 10.57 -12.24
C LYS A 239 20.80 10.75 -12.73
N SER A 240 21.44 9.67 -13.15
CA SER A 240 22.79 9.71 -13.74
C SER A 240 22.82 10.23 -15.19
N GLY A 241 21.67 10.61 -15.77
CA GLY A 241 21.51 10.98 -17.18
C GLY A 241 21.55 9.84 -18.19
N ALA A 242 21.84 8.63 -17.73
CA ALA A 242 21.81 7.46 -18.59
C ALA A 242 20.35 7.11 -18.96
N LEU A 243 20.13 6.72 -20.22
CA LEU A 243 18.88 6.16 -20.68
C LEU A 243 18.48 4.96 -19.79
N ALA A 244 17.25 4.97 -19.30
CA ALA A 244 16.68 3.87 -18.53
C ALA A 244 16.26 2.75 -19.49
N GLU A 245 16.52 1.49 -19.17
CA GLU A 245 16.11 0.33 -19.97
C GLU A 245 15.61 -0.77 -19.05
N ASN A 246 14.37 -1.23 -19.23
CA ASN A 246 13.69 -2.16 -18.31
C ASN A 246 13.78 -1.72 -16.84
N ASN A 247 13.66 -0.41 -16.58
CA ASN A 247 14.02 0.18 -15.30
C ASN A 247 12.98 1.20 -14.83
N TRP A 248 12.82 1.27 -13.51
CA TRP A 248 12.00 2.27 -12.84
C TRP A 248 12.80 3.53 -12.55
N VAL A 249 12.23 4.69 -12.85
CA VAL A 249 12.80 5.99 -12.50
C VAL A 249 11.76 6.79 -11.77
N LYS A 250 12.12 7.31 -10.59
CA LYS A 250 11.30 8.28 -9.86
C LYS A 250 11.69 9.67 -10.32
N ILE A 251 10.73 10.44 -10.81
CA ILE A 251 10.91 11.86 -11.15
C ILE A 251 10.03 12.63 -10.18
N LYS A 252 10.67 13.43 -9.31
CA LYS A 252 9.99 14.07 -8.16
C LYS A 252 9.30 12.99 -7.31
N ASP A 253 7.97 12.99 -7.27
CA ASP A 253 7.16 12.05 -6.49
C ASP A 253 6.43 10.99 -7.32
N THR A 254 6.69 10.93 -8.63
CA THR A 254 6.00 10.00 -9.53
C THR A 254 6.98 8.98 -10.11
N TRP A 255 6.59 7.71 -10.11
CA TRP A 255 7.35 6.62 -10.72
C TRP A 255 6.99 6.46 -12.20
N PHE A 256 8.01 6.20 -13.01
CA PHE A 256 7.91 5.92 -14.44
C PHE A 256 8.65 4.62 -14.72
N TYR A 257 8.22 3.86 -15.73
CA TYR A 257 8.91 2.65 -16.16
C TYR A 257 9.31 2.73 -17.62
N ALA A 258 10.60 2.50 -17.89
CA ALA A 258 11.13 2.34 -19.23
C ALA A 258 11.13 0.88 -19.67
N ASN A 259 10.69 0.62 -20.89
CA ASN A 259 10.85 -0.70 -21.53
C ASN A 259 12.29 -0.94 -22.00
N GLY A 260 12.56 -2.07 -22.67
CA GLY A 260 13.89 -2.42 -23.15
C GLY A 260 14.48 -1.51 -24.24
N SER A 261 13.66 -0.66 -24.87
CA SER A 261 14.11 0.37 -25.82
C SER A 261 14.36 1.74 -25.16
N GLY A 262 14.12 1.83 -23.85
CA GLY A 262 14.18 3.05 -23.06
C GLY A 262 13.00 4.01 -23.21
N ARG A 263 11.96 3.59 -23.92
CA ARG A 263 10.69 4.32 -23.98
C ARG A 263 9.88 4.08 -22.72
N TYR A 264 9.33 5.15 -22.14
CA TYR A 264 8.48 4.99 -20.97
C TYR A 264 7.07 4.54 -21.33
N VAL A 265 6.43 3.84 -20.41
CA VAL A 265 5.08 3.28 -20.56
C VAL A 265 4.03 4.35 -20.30
N GLN A 266 3.01 4.44 -21.16
CA GLN A 266 1.90 5.39 -21.07
C GLN A 266 0.58 4.70 -21.45
N ASP A 267 -0.54 5.19 -20.89
CA ASP A 267 -1.93 4.84 -21.26
C ASP A 267 -2.23 3.34 -21.30
N LYS A 268 -1.59 2.54 -20.44
CA LYS A 268 -1.81 1.09 -20.43
C LYS A 268 -1.46 0.43 -19.12
N TRP A 269 -1.95 -0.81 -19.01
CA TRP A 269 -1.44 -1.79 -18.07
C TRP A 269 -0.16 -2.44 -18.61
N GLN A 270 0.81 -2.67 -17.72
CA GLN A 270 2.05 -3.37 -18.04
C GLN A 270 2.41 -4.33 -16.90
N LYS A 271 2.67 -5.59 -17.26
CA LYS A 271 3.21 -6.57 -16.32
C LYS A 271 4.72 -6.39 -16.23
N ILE A 272 5.23 -6.18 -15.01
CA ILE A 272 6.64 -5.92 -14.71
C ILE A 272 7.03 -6.84 -13.56
N GLN A 273 8.00 -7.73 -13.80
CA GLN A 273 8.50 -8.68 -12.79
C GLN A 273 7.41 -9.49 -12.07
N GLY A 274 6.33 -9.85 -12.79
CA GLY A 274 5.23 -10.66 -12.26
C GLY A 274 4.02 -9.87 -11.77
N SER A 275 4.17 -8.56 -11.50
CA SER A 275 3.08 -7.70 -11.01
C SER A 275 2.53 -6.80 -12.10
N TRP A 276 1.24 -6.49 -12.05
CA TRP A 276 0.59 -5.54 -12.97
C TRP A 276 0.65 -4.11 -12.43
N TYR A 277 0.95 -3.17 -13.32
CA TYR A 277 1.00 -1.73 -13.04
C TYR A 277 0.21 -0.99 -14.11
N SER A 278 -0.37 0.16 -13.77
CA SER A 278 -1.11 1.01 -14.70
C SER A 278 -0.51 2.40 -14.74
N PHE A 279 -0.49 3.01 -15.92
CA PHE A 279 0.21 4.27 -16.19
C PHE A 279 -0.72 5.31 -16.83
N THR A 280 -0.54 6.57 -16.44
CA THR A 280 -1.25 7.72 -17.01
C THR A 280 -0.78 8.04 -18.43
N HIS A 281 -1.45 8.99 -19.07
CA HIS A 281 -1.03 9.57 -20.34
C HIS A 281 0.39 10.12 -20.31
N ASP A 282 0.76 10.81 -19.23
CA ASP A 282 2.12 11.35 -19.08
C ASP A 282 3.14 10.28 -18.66
N GLY A 283 2.69 9.04 -18.43
CA GLY A 283 3.53 7.89 -18.08
C GLY A 283 3.81 7.70 -16.60
N GLY A 284 3.14 8.48 -15.76
CA GLY A 284 3.19 8.32 -14.31
C GLY A 284 2.45 7.06 -13.89
N MET A 285 3.08 6.25 -13.05
CA MET A 285 2.49 5.06 -12.45
C MET A 285 1.37 5.45 -11.48
N LEU A 286 0.21 4.81 -11.61
CA LEU A 286 -0.89 4.93 -10.65
C LEU A 286 -0.57 4.15 -9.36
N ALA A 287 -0.87 4.74 -8.20
CA ALA A 287 -0.72 4.13 -6.89
C ALA A 287 -1.80 4.63 -5.92
N ASP A 288 -2.08 3.83 -4.88
CA ASP A 288 -3.03 4.11 -3.80
C ASP A 288 -4.44 4.49 -4.29
N LYS A 289 -4.92 3.83 -5.34
CA LYS A 289 -6.21 4.16 -5.94
C LYS A 289 -6.85 3.02 -6.73
N TRP A 290 -8.15 3.16 -6.93
CA TRP A 290 -8.92 2.32 -7.85
C TRP A 290 -8.66 2.70 -9.31
N GLN A 291 -8.60 1.68 -10.16
CA GLN A 291 -8.65 1.77 -11.61
C GLN A 291 -9.71 0.79 -12.10
N GLY A 292 -10.94 1.26 -12.29
CA GLY A 292 -12.09 0.38 -12.51
C GLY A 292 -12.32 -0.53 -11.29
N SER A 293 -12.35 -1.85 -11.50
CA SER A 293 -12.54 -2.85 -10.43
C SER A 293 -11.24 -3.34 -9.79
N TYR A 294 -10.10 -2.76 -10.15
CA TYR A 294 -8.78 -3.12 -9.63
C TYR A 294 -8.28 -2.06 -8.66
N TYR A 295 -7.50 -2.47 -7.66
CA TYR A 295 -6.84 -1.56 -6.74
C TYR A 295 -5.32 -1.57 -6.95
N LEU A 296 -4.72 -0.39 -7.08
CA LEU A 296 -3.27 -0.20 -7.20
C LEU A 296 -2.75 0.18 -5.81
N LYS A 297 -1.88 -0.66 -5.24
CA LYS A 297 -1.29 -0.45 -3.91
C LYS A 297 -0.34 0.75 -3.88
N THR A 298 0.21 1.09 -2.72
CA THR A 298 1.25 2.13 -2.57
C THR A 298 2.48 1.87 -3.44
N SER A 299 2.81 0.60 -3.65
CA SER A 299 3.87 0.18 -4.57
C SER A 299 3.52 0.35 -6.05
N GLY A 300 2.28 0.71 -6.38
CA GLY A 300 1.70 0.71 -7.72
C GLY A 300 1.34 -0.68 -8.26
N ALA A 301 1.73 -1.75 -7.57
CA ALA A 301 1.34 -3.10 -7.97
C ALA A 301 -0.17 -3.28 -7.75
N MET A 302 -0.83 -3.88 -8.72
CA MET A 302 -2.22 -4.33 -8.61
C MET A 302 -2.34 -5.33 -7.45
N ALA A 303 -3.35 -5.15 -6.60
CA ALA A 303 -3.67 -6.09 -5.54
C ALA A 303 -4.37 -7.34 -6.10
N GLU A 304 -3.99 -8.52 -5.60
CA GLU A 304 -4.58 -9.81 -5.98
C GLU A 304 -4.53 -10.81 -4.81
N LYS A 305 -5.62 -11.57 -4.62
CA LYS A 305 -5.80 -12.54 -3.52
C LYS A 305 -5.57 -11.96 -2.12
N GLU A 306 -5.90 -10.70 -1.91
CA GLU A 306 -5.59 -9.99 -0.67
C GLU A 306 -6.70 -9.03 -0.24
N TRP A 307 -6.71 -8.73 1.06
CA TRP A 307 -7.59 -7.72 1.65
C TRP A 307 -6.93 -6.34 1.60
N ILE A 308 -7.69 -5.33 1.19
CA ILE A 308 -7.27 -3.93 1.17
C ILE A 308 -8.26 -3.10 1.97
N PHE A 309 -7.73 -2.26 2.86
CA PHE A 309 -8.52 -1.23 3.52
C PHE A 309 -8.40 0.08 2.76
N ASP A 310 -9.51 0.54 2.19
CA ASP A 310 -9.56 1.83 1.53
C ASP A 310 -9.97 2.93 2.53
N LYS A 311 -9.07 3.89 2.75
CA LYS A 311 -9.27 4.98 3.71
C LYS A 311 -10.37 5.97 3.29
N THR A 312 -10.59 6.13 1.98
CA THR A 312 -11.64 7.00 1.44
C THR A 312 -13.01 6.42 1.75
N TYR A 313 -13.16 5.12 1.49
CA TYR A 313 -14.42 4.41 1.74
C TYR A 313 -14.58 3.91 3.18
N LYS A 314 -13.51 3.94 3.98
CA LYS A 314 -13.45 3.44 5.37
C LYS A 314 -13.96 2.00 5.48
N SER A 315 -13.62 1.19 4.49
CA SER A 315 -14.10 -0.19 4.36
C SER A 315 -13.01 -1.12 3.85
N TRP A 316 -13.18 -2.40 4.17
CA TRP A 316 -12.38 -3.48 3.63
C TRP A 316 -12.96 -3.98 2.31
N PHE A 317 -12.07 -4.32 1.39
CA PHE A 317 -12.34 -4.93 0.10
C PHE A 317 -11.44 -6.15 -0.04
N TYR A 318 -11.90 -7.19 -0.72
CA TYR A 318 -11.07 -8.33 -1.09
C TYR A 318 -10.86 -8.34 -2.59
N LEU A 319 -9.60 -8.41 -3.04
CA LEU A 319 -9.25 -8.52 -4.45
C LEU A 319 -9.01 -9.99 -4.76
N LYS A 320 -9.70 -10.51 -5.78
CA LYS A 320 -9.65 -11.91 -6.18
C LYS A 320 -8.37 -12.24 -6.95
N ALA A 321 -8.26 -13.49 -7.38
CA ALA A 321 -7.10 -13.99 -8.14
C ALA A 321 -6.89 -13.30 -9.49
N ASP A 322 -7.95 -12.75 -10.07
CA ASP A 322 -7.95 -11.98 -11.31
C ASP A 322 -7.77 -10.47 -11.07
N GLY A 323 -7.62 -10.04 -9.81
CA GLY A 323 -7.45 -8.65 -9.41
C GLY A 323 -8.75 -7.85 -9.25
N HIS A 324 -9.90 -8.40 -9.65
CA HIS A 324 -11.18 -7.72 -9.44
C HIS A 324 -11.57 -7.78 -7.96
N TYR A 325 -12.17 -6.72 -7.45
CA TYR A 325 -12.78 -6.81 -6.13
C TYR A 325 -13.94 -7.82 -6.11
N ALA A 326 -14.08 -8.53 -4.99
CA ALA A 326 -15.20 -9.44 -4.74
C ALA A 326 -16.50 -8.64 -4.55
N ASN A 327 -17.59 -9.06 -5.18
CA ASN A 327 -18.85 -8.29 -5.22
C ASN A 327 -20.06 -9.21 -5.09
N GLN A 328 -20.87 -8.98 -4.06
CA GLN A 328 -22.05 -9.79 -3.71
C GLN A 328 -21.71 -11.28 -3.57
N GLU A 329 -20.62 -11.56 -2.85
CA GLU A 329 -20.10 -12.91 -2.67
C GLU A 329 -19.42 -13.08 -1.30
N TRP A 330 -19.32 -14.33 -0.87
CA TRP A 330 -18.62 -14.72 0.35
C TRP A 330 -17.13 -14.95 0.10
N ILE A 331 -16.29 -14.41 0.98
CA ILE A 331 -14.86 -14.70 1.07
C ILE A 331 -14.58 -15.26 2.47
N GLY A 332 -14.59 -16.59 2.58
CA GLY A 332 -14.52 -17.26 3.88
C GLY A 332 -15.72 -16.88 4.76
N ALA A 333 -15.46 -16.31 5.94
CA ALA A 333 -16.50 -15.90 6.87
C ALA A 333 -17.07 -14.48 6.65
N TYR A 334 -16.62 -13.81 5.59
CA TYR A 334 -16.94 -12.41 5.30
C TYR A 334 -17.79 -12.30 4.05
N TYR A 335 -18.73 -11.35 4.03
CA TYR A 335 -19.54 -11.06 2.86
C TYR A 335 -19.18 -9.69 2.28
N LEU A 336 -18.96 -9.63 0.97
CA LEU A 336 -18.68 -8.39 0.25
C LEU A 336 -19.96 -7.96 -0.47
N LYS A 337 -20.49 -6.80 -0.12
CA LYS A 337 -21.75 -6.25 -0.65
C LYS A 337 -21.55 -5.69 -2.06
N SER A 338 -22.64 -5.16 -2.63
CA SER A 338 -22.59 -4.42 -3.89
C SER A 338 -21.55 -3.31 -3.83
N GLY A 339 -20.68 -3.23 -4.84
CA GLY A 339 -19.54 -2.31 -4.88
C GLY A 339 -18.32 -2.78 -4.10
N GLY A 340 -18.34 -3.99 -3.53
CA GLY A 340 -17.19 -4.65 -2.90
C GLY A 340 -16.96 -4.33 -1.42
N TYR A 341 -17.86 -3.59 -0.79
CA TYR A 341 -17.74 -3.22 0.63
C TYR A 341 -17.97 -4.44 1.54
N MET A 342 -17.04 -4.73 2.44
CA MET A 342 -17.26 -5.73 3.47
C MET A 342 -18.43 -5.34 4.39
N ALA A 343 -19.37 -6.27 4.56
CA ALA A 343 -20.48 -6.14 5.50
C ALA A 343 -19.97 -6.21 6.95
N LYS A 344 -20.56 -5.42 7.85
CA LYS A 344 -20.26 -5.47 9.29
C LYS A 344 -21.42 -4.92 10.13
N SER A 345 -21.65 -5.52 11.28
CA SER A 345 -22.76 -5.18 12.21
C SER A 345 -24.13 -5.11 11.53
N GLU A 346 -24.38 -5.98 10.54
CA GLU A 346 -25.58 -5.91 9.71
C GLU A 346 -26.07 -7.31 9.30
N TRP A 347 -27.35 -7.37 8.93
CA TRP A 347 -27.96 -8.56 8.34
C TRP A 347 -27.67 -8.62 6.84
N ILE A 348 -27.42 -9.83 6.34
CA ILE A 348 -27.29 -10.13 4.92
C ILE A 348 -28.30 -11.21 4.54
N ASP A 349 -29.17 -10.89 3.59
CA ASP A 349 -30.06 -11.85 2.95
C ASP A 349 -29.41 -12.27 1.62
N ASP A 350 -28.83 -13.46 1.60
CA ASP A 350 -28.17 -14.01 0.43
C ASP A 350 -29.19 -14.75 -0.44
N SER A 351 -29.56 -14.13 -1.56
CA SER A 351 -30.50 -14.70 -2.53
C SER A 351 -29.97 -15.95 -3.24
N GLN A 352 -28.65 -16.14 -3.34
CA GLN A 352 -28.05 -17.29 -4.02
C GLN A 352 -28.15 -18.54 -3.14
N ASP A 353 -27.82 -18.42 -1.85
CA ASP A 353 -27.95 -19.50 -0.86
C ASP A 353 -29.35 -19.58 -0.23
N LYS A 354 -30.23 -18.61 -0.52
CA LYS A 354 -31.54 -18.42 0.13
C LYS A 354 -31.40 -18.42 1.66
N GLY A 355 -30.34 -17.80 2.15
CA GLY A 355 -29.95 -17.78 3.55
C GLY A 355 -29.94 -16.37 4.13
N ARG A 356 -30.10 -16.28 5.44
CA ARG A 356 -29.97 -15.03 6.18
C ARG A 356 -28.82 -15.14 7.16
N TYR A 357 -27.99 -14.12 7.24
CA TYR A 357 -26.74 -14.12 8.00
C TYR A 357 -26.63 -12.81 8.78
N TYR A 358 -25.91 -12.82 9.90
CA TYR A 358 -25.55 -11.59 10.60
C TYR A 358 -24.03 -11.50 10.74
N LEU A 359 -23.47 -10.36 10.36
CA LEU A 359 -22.04 -10.11 10.39
C LEU A 359 -21.75 -9.26 11.63
N ASP A 360 -20.78 -9.68 12.44
CA ASP A 360 -20.35 -8.97 13.64
C ASP A 360 -19.63 -7.65 13.31
N GLU A 361 -19.15 -6.94 14.34
CA GLU A 361 -18.39 -5.69 14.20
C GLU A 361 -17.08 -5.83 13.40
N ASN A 362 -16.54 -7.04 13.32
CA ASN A 362 -15.35 -7.39 12.55
C ASN A 362 -15.69 -7.88 11.14
N GLY A 363 -16.98 -7.96 10.79
CA GLY A 363 -17.49 -8.40 9.50
C GLY A 363 -17.54 -9.91 9.30
N ARG A 364 -17.39 -10.71 10.37
CA ARG A 364 -17.49 -12.17 10.31
C ARG A 364 -18.92 -12.60 10.60
N TYR A 365 -19.42 -13.63 9.90
CA TYR A 365 -20.71 -14.19 10.27
C TYR A 365 -20.66 -14.78 11.69
N VAL A 366 -21.77 -14.63 12.42
CA VAL A 366 -21.94 -15.20 13.76
C VAL A 366 -22.48 -16.64 13.68
N THR A 367 -22.23 -17.44 14.72
CA THR A 367 -22.71 -18.83 14.84
C THR A 367 -23.30 -19.06 16.22
N GLY A 368 -24.11 -20.12 16.39
CA GLY A 368 -24.73 -20.43 17.69
C GLY A 368 -25.75 -19.38 18.13
N ILE A 369 -25.85 -19.12 19.43
CA ILE A 369 -26.74 -18.08 19.97
C ILE A 369 -25.98 -16.75 20.00
N HIS A 370 -26.52 -15.74 19.33
CA HIS A 370 -25.96 -14.39 19.30
C HIS A 370 -27.05 -13.35 19.57
N LYS A 371 -26.73 -12.33 20.37
CA LYS A 371 -27.68 -11.27 20.72
C LYS A 371 -27.61 -10.13 19.69
N ILE A 372 -28.72 -9.83 19.03
CA ILE A 372 -28.83 -8.79 18.00
C ILE A 372 -30.02 -7.91 18.36
N SER A 373 -29.78 -6.60 18.51
CA SER A 373 -30.82 -5.63 18.89
C SER A 373 -31.63 -6.06 20.13
N GLY A 374 -30.95 -6.64 21.13
CA GLY A 374 -31.55 -7.08 22.40
C GLY A 374 -32.18 -8.48 22.39
N LYS A 375 -32.41 -9.08 21.21
CA LYS A 375 -33.00 -10.41 21.05
C LYS A 375 -31.93 -11.46 20.81
N ASP A 376 -32.12 -12.67 21.33
CA ASP A 376 -31.23 -13.79 21.04
C ASP A 376 -31.64 -14.44 19.73
N HIS A 377 -30.70 -14.67 18.83
CA HIS A 377 -30.90 -15.32 17.54
C HIS A 377 -30.01 -16.55 17.44
N LEU A 378 -30.55 -17.62 16.86
CA LEU A 378 -29.86 -18.89 16.68
C LEU A 378 -29.36 -19.03 15.23
N PHE A 379 -28.11 -19.45 15.08
CA PHE A 379 -27.42 -19.63 13.81
C PHE A 379 -26.74 -21.01 13.73
N GLN A 380 -26.67 -21.55 12.52
CA GLN A 380 -25.90 -22.75 12.18
C GLN A 380 -24.38 -22.49 12.27
N LYS A 381 -23.55 -23.53 12.13
CA LYS A 381 -22.08 -23.41 12.17
C LYS A 381 -21.48 -22.71 10.94
N ASP A 382 -22.19 -22.74 9.82
CA ASP A 382 -21.86 -22.00 8.60
C ASP A 382 -22.40 -20.56 8.62
N GLY A 383 -23.05 -20.16 9.72
CA GLY A 383 -23.55 -18.80 9.94
C GLY A 383 -24.98 -18.56 9.49
N LYS A 384 -25.64 -19.56 8.90
CA LYS A 384 -27.02 -19.40 8.42
C LYS A 384 -27.99 -19.28 9.59
N TRP A 385 -28.82 -18.25 9.56
CA TRP A 385 -29.81 -17.96 10.58
C TRP A 385 -30.94 -18.98 10.58
N ILE A 386 -31.35 -19.42 11.77
CA ILE A 386 -32.42 -20.40 11.99
C ILE A 386 -33.68 -19.70 12.48
N SER A 387 -33.59 -19.01 13.63
CA SER A 387 -34.72 -18.29 14.21
C SER A 387 -34.27 -17.27 15.26
N GLU A 388 -35.18 -16.38 15.66
CA GLU A 388 -35.10 -15.77 16.99
C GLU A 388 -35.33 -16.86 18.05
N VAL A 389 -34.61 -16.80 19.17
CA VAL A 389 -34.73 -17.77 20.26
C VAL A 389 -36.06 -17.53 20.97
N SER A 390 -36.86 -18.59 21.09
CA SER A 390 -38.13 -18.53 21.82
C SER A 390 -37.88 -18.51 23.33
N THR A 391 -38.45 -17.52 24.02
CA THR A 391 -38.56 -17.48 25.48
C THR A 391 -39.91 -18.01 25.98
N GLU A 392 -40.86 -18.24 25.07
CA GLU A 392 -42.13 -18.90 25.40
C GLU A 392 -41.83 -20.34 25.81
N GLY A 393 -42.44 -20.76 26.93
CA GLY A 393 -42.28 -22.09 27.50
C GLY A 393 -42.53 -23.19 26.47
N GLY A 394 -42.00 -24.39 26.75
CA GLY A 394 -41.98 -25.53 25.84
C GLY A 394 -43.34 -25.98 25.29
N PHE A 395 -43.33 -27.09 24.57
CA PHE A 395 -44.51 -27.68 23.92
C PHE A 395 -45.83 -27.54 24.72
N VAL A 396 -46.84 -26.92 24.12
CA VAL A 396 -48.19 -26.85 24.69
C VAL A 396 -49.13 -27.73 23.87
N LYS A 397 -49.70 -28.75 24.52
CA LYS A 397 -50.61 -29.70 23.85
C LYS A 397 -51.80 -28.98 23.25
N GLY A 398 -52.09 -29.28 21.98
CA GLY A 398 -53.23 -28.71 21.24
C GLY A 398 -53.03 -27.29 20.69
N GLN A 399 -51.86 -26.66 20.92
CA GLN A 399 -51.52 -25.36 20.33
C GLN A 399 -50.36 -25.53 19.34
N TYR A 400 -50.63 -25.27 18.06
CA TYR A 400 -49.68 -25.48 16.98
C TYR A 400 -49.39 -24.18 16.21
N SER A 401 -48.12 -23.81 16.15
CA SER A 401 -47.58 -22.67 15.40
C SER A 401 -47.40 -22.97 13.90
N LYS A 402 -47.62 -24.22 13.47
CA LYS A 402 -47.30 -24.74 12.13
C LYS A 402 -45.82 -24.60 11.77
N THR A 403 -44.95 -24.64 12.77
CA THR A 403 -43.50 -24.62 12.59
C THR A 403 -42.94 -26.01 12.85
N ILE A 404 -42.23 -26.59 11.88
CA ILE A 404 -41.71 -27.97 11.92
C ILE A 404 -40.19 -27.88 11.92
N PHE A 405 -39.53 -28.62 12.82
CA PHE A 405 -38.08 -28.73 12.81
C PHE A 405 -37.69 -30.08 12.21
N LEU A 406 -37.01 -30.05 11.07
CA LEU A 406 -36.49 -31.24 10.40
C LEU A 406 -35.00 -31.41 10.69
N ASP A 407 -34.58 -32.65 10.89
CA ASP A 407 -33.19 -32.98 11.15
C ASP A 407 -32.76 -34.05 10.14
N PRO A 408 -32.09 -33.68 9.03
CA PRO A 408 -31.40 -34.68 8.22
C PRO A 408 -30.25 -35.25 9.05
N GLY A 409 -30.41 -36.49 9.50
CA GLY A 409 -29.45 -37.21 10.34
C GLY A 409 -28.05 -37.22 9.75
N HIS A 410 -27.03 -37.39 10.60
CA HIS A 410 -25.61 -37.38 10.22
C HIS A 410 -25.17 -36.04 9.57
N GLY A 411 -24.00 -35.98 8.95
CA GLY A 411 -23.46 -34.78 8.29
C GLY A 411 -21.98 -34.53 8.58
N GLY A 412 -21.28 -33.88 7.65
CA GLY A 412 -19.86 -33.60 7.76
C GLY A 412 -19.04 -34.90 7.79
N ARG A 413 -18.29 -35.10 8.87
CA ARG A 413 -17.45 -36.27 9.13
C ARG A 413 -18.25 -37.52 9.47
N ASP A 414 -19.47 -37.35 9.97
CA ASP A 414 -20.37 -38.47 10.23
C ASP A 414 -21.16 -38.80 8.95
N SER A 415 -20.82 -39.90 8.29
CA SER A 415 -21.52 -40.36 7.08
C SER A 415 -22.85 -41.07 7.37
N GLY A 416 -23.06 -41.50 8.62
CA GLY A 416 -23.97 -42.60 8.91
C GLY A 416 -23.55 -43.90 8.21
N ALA A 417 -24.50 -44.77 7.93
CA ALA A 417 -24.27 -45.99 7.17
C ALA A 417 -23.74 -45.71 5.74
N PHE A 418 -22.82 -46.55 5.24
CA PHE A 418 -22.27 -46.43 3.90
C PHE A 418 -22.33 -47.76 3.16
N TYR A 419 -23.20 -47.85 2.16
CA TYR A 419 -23.42 -49.07 1.38
C TYR A 419 -23.66 -48.72 -0.10
N TYR A 420 -23.16 -49.57 -1.00
CA TYR A 420 -23.38 -49.44 -2.45
C TYR A 420 -23.05 -48.02 -3.00
N ASN A 421 -21.96 -47.43 -2.49
CA ASN A 421 -21.47 -46.07 -2.80
C ASN A 421 -22.46 -44.94 -2.46
N VAL A 422 -23.27 -45.13 -1.43
CA VAL A 422 -24.17 -44.10 -0.91
C VAL A 422 -23.99 -43.98 0.59
N ALA A 423 -23.79 -42.76 1.06
CA ALA A 423 -23.81 -42.42 2.47
C ALA A 423 -25.24 -42.07 2.91
N GLU A 424 -25.59 -42.46 4.13
CA GLU A 424 -26.89 -42.18 4.73
C GLU A 424 -27.17 -40.68 4.79
N LYS A 425 -26.16 -39.88 5.17
CA LYS A 425 -26.26 -38.42 5.25
C LYS A 425 -26.74 -37.77 3.94
N ASP A 426 -26.43 -38.39 2.79
CA ASP A 426 -26.80 -37.89 1.47
C ASP A 426 -28.26 -38.23 1.15
N LEU A 427 -28.71 -39.44 1.50
CA LEU A 427 -30.13 -39.82 1.37
C LEU A 427 -31.01 -38.99 2.31
N ASN A 428 -30.57 -38.80 3.56
CA ASN A 428 -31.25 -37.96 4.55
C ASN A 428 -31.44 -36.53 4.02
N MET A 429 -30.40 -35.96 3.40
CA MET A 429 -30.45 -34.63 2.79
C MET A 429 -31.38 -34.57 1.56
N GLN A 430 -31.43 -35.62 0.74
CA GLN A 430 -32.36 -35.70 -0.39
C GLN A 430 -33.83 -35.70 0.06
N ILE A 431 -34.16 -36.53 1.05
CA ILE A 431 -35.52 -36.56 1.63
C ILE A 431 -35.85 -35.23 2.28
N TYR A 432 -34.93 -34.67 3.08
CA TYR A 432 -35.12 -33.37 3.73
C TYR A 432 -35.46 -32.27 2.72
N ARG A 433 -34.72 -32.15 1.60
CA ARG A 433 -34.96 -31.12 0.59
C ARG A 433 -36.36 -31.23 -0.02
N LYS A 434 -36.74 -32.44 -0.46
CA LYS A 434 -38.07 -32.71 -1.01
C LYS A 434 -39.18 -32.42 0.01
N LEU A 435 -38.99 -32.88 1.25
CA LEU A 435 -39.95 -32.70 2.35
C LEU A 435 -40.11 -31.23 2.73
N ARG A 436 -39.00 -30.50 2.86
CA ARG A 436 -39.00 -29.06 3.14
C ARG A 436 -39.79 -28.29 2.09
N THR A 437 -39.47 -28.49 0.81
CA THR A 437 -40.20 -27.86 -0.30
C THR A 437 -41.69 -28.15 -0.18
N LYS A 438 -42.07 -29.41 0.05
CA LYS A 438 -43.48 -29.78 0.11
C LYS A 438 -44.23 -29.18 1.31
N LEU A 439 -43.58 -29.09 2.46
CA LEU A 439 -44.15 -28.50 3.66
C LEU A 439 -44.28 -26.96 3.52
N GLU A 440 -43.27 -26.30 2.96
CA GLU A 440 -43.29 -24.85 2.70
C GLU A 440 -44.39 -24.49 1.68
N GLU A 441 -44.59 -25.29 0.62
CA GLU A 441 -45.72 -25.16 -0.32
C GLU A 441 -47.09 -25.22 0.36
N LEU A 442 -47.19 -25.98 1.46
CA LEU A 442 -48.42 -26.14 2.25
C LEU A 442 -48.58 -25.07 3.34
N GLY A 443 -47.65 -24.11 3.41
CA GLY A 443 -47.69 -23.00 4.37
C GLY A 443 -47.13 -23.33 5.75
N TYR A 444 -46.40 -24.43 5.91
CA TYR A 444 -45.64 -24.69 7.13
C TYR A 444 -44.33 -23.90 7.13
N LYS A 445 -43.90 -23.45 8.30
CA LYS A 445 -42.55 -22.92 8.49
C LYS A 445 -41.60 -24.09 8.80
N VAL A 446 -40.57 -24.27 7.99
CA VAL A 446 -39.60 -25.36 8.18
C VAL A 446 -38.29 -24.81 8.73
N LEU A 447 -37.88 -25.30 9.89
CA LEU A 447 -36.57 -25.10 10.50
C LEU A 447 -35.73 -26.37 10.33
N THR A 448 -34.40 -26.23 10.43
CA THR A 448 -33.51 -27.39 10.28
C THR A 448 -32.30 -27.36 11.19
N SER A 449 -31.75 -28.53 11.48
CA SER A 449 -30.43 -28.67 12.11
C SER A 449 -29.28 -28.40 11.12
N ARG A 450 -29.48 -28.71 9.83
CA ARG A 450 -28.57 -28.41 8.72
C ARG A 450 -29.30 -28.44 7.38
N ASP A 451 -28.84 -27.64 6.43
CA ASP A 451 -29.23 -27.70 5.01
C ASP A 451 -28.04 -27.89 4.06
N SER A 452 -26.84 -28.03 4.64
CA SER A 452 -25.56 -28.32 3.99
C SER A 452 -24.88 -29.55 4.62
N ASP A 453 -23.75 -29.99 4.07
CA ASP A 453 -22.97 -31.13 4.59
C ASP A 453 -22.01 -30.68 5.69
N ILE A 454 -22.55 -30.45 6.90
CA ILE A 454 -21.81 -29.95 8.06
C ILE A 454 -21.97 -30.87 9.28
N ASP A 455 -20.95 -30.86 10.15
CA ASP A 455 -20.96 -31.57 11.43
C ASP A 455 -21.97 -30.93 12.41
N VAL A 456 -23.01 -31.67 12.80
CA VAL A 456 -23.91 -31.29 13.91
C VAL A 456 -23.90 -32.41 14.95
N ASP A 457 -23.48 -32.09 16.18
CA ASP A 457 -23.39 -33.05 17.28
C ASP A 457 -24.75 -33.70 17.55
N PHE A 458 -24.76 -35.03 17.49
CA PHE A 458 -25.98 -35.84 17.60
C PHE A 458 -26.40 -36.07 19.06
N VAL A 459 -25.52 -35.77 20.03
CA VAL A 459 -25.80 -36.01 21.44
C VAL A 459 -26.68 -34.90 22.02
N THR A 460 -26.36 -33.63 21.74
CA THR A 460 -27.07 -32.49 22.32
C THR A 460 -27.38 -31.38 21.32
N GLU A 461 -26.51 -31.07 20.36
CA GLU A 461 -26.67 -29.82 19.59
C GLU A 461 -27.94 -29.80 18.72
N ARG A 462 -28.27 -30.91 18.03
CA ARG A 462 -29.53 -31.01 17.26
C ARG A 462 -30.76 -30.69 18.12
N SER A 463 -30.79 -31.27 19.32
CA SER A 463 -31.84 -31.05 20.30
C SER A 463 -31.81 -29.65 20.91
N ARG A 464 -30.63 -29.08 21.19
CA ARG A 464 -30.49 -27.69 21.66
C ARG A 464 -31.09 -26.72 20.64
N MET A 465 -30.80 -26.91 19.35
CA MET A 465 -31.30 -26.05 18.29
C MET A 465 -32.83 -26.04 18.29
N VAL A 466 -33.46 -27.21 18.21
CA VAL A 466 -34.93 -27.30 18.19
C VAL A 466 -35.56 -26.81 19.48
N ASN A 467 -34.96 -27.06 20.65
CA ASN A 467 -35.46 -26.63 21.96
C ASN A 467 -35.46 -25.11 22.14
N LYS A 468 -34.68 -24.38 21.34
CA LYS A 468 -34.60 -22.91 21.35
C LYS A 468 -35.53 -22.24 20.33
N THR A 469 -36.29 -23.03 19.57
CA THR A 469 -37.24 -22.51 18.58
C THR A 469 -38.67 -22.61 19.09
N ASN A 470 -39.63 -22.03 18.38
CA ASN A 470 -41.06 -22.22 18.60
C ASN A 470 -41.66 -23.37 17.77
N SER A 471 -40.86 -24.28 17.19
CA SER A 471 -41.39 -25.43 16.44
C SER A 471 -42.35 -26.28 17.29
N ASP A 472 -43.34 -26.90 16.64
CA ASP A 472 -44.32 -27.78 17.27
C ASP A 472 -43.78 -29.20 17.44
N ILE A 473 -43.01 -29.65 16.44
CA ILE A 473 -42.53 -31.03 16.33
C ILE A 473 -41.08 -31.06 15.84
N PHE A 474 -40.40 -32.18 16.13
CA PHE A 474 -39.08 -32.55 15.66
C PHE A 474 -39.13 -33.87 14.89
N ILE A 475 -38.56 -33.90 13.68
CA ILE A 475 -38.48 -35.10 12.85
C ILE A 475 -37.04 -35.31 12.43
N SER A 476 -36.41 -36.36 12.95
CA SER A 476 -35.07 -36.80 12.51
C SER A 476 -35.21 -37.85 11.42
N ILE A 477 -34.52 -37.63 10.29
CA ILE A 477 -34.63 -38.44 9.08
C ILE A 477 -33.36 -39.28 8.96
N HIS A 478 -33.53 -40.59 8.89
CA HIS A 478 -32.49 -41.61 8.83
C HIS A 478 -32.86 -42.75 7.86
N PHE A 479 -31.86 -43.57 7.52
CA PHE A 479 -32.04 -44.87 6.88
C PHE A 479 -31.27 -45.93 7.64
N ASN A 480 -31.87 -47.11 7.75
CA ASN A 480 -31.39 -48.13 8.65
C ASN A 480 -30.25 -48.93 8.01
N ALA A 481 -29.46 -49.58 8.85
CA ALA A 481 -28.57 -50.66 8.44
C ALA A 481 -28.39 -51.63 9.62
N THR A 482 -28.38 -52.93 9.32
CA THR A 482 -28.08 -53.98 10.30
C THR A 482 -26.59 -54.13 10.60
N GLY A 483 -25.73 -53.55 9.76
CA GLY A 483 -24.27 -53.73 9.82
C GLY A 483 -23.77 -54.94 9.05
N SER A 484 -24.65 -55.69 8.38
CA SER A 484 -24.31 -56.86 7.56
C SER A 484 -24.17 -56.47 6.09
N ALA A 485 -23.11 -56.93 5.42
CA ALA A 485 -22.93 -56.69 3.98
C ALA A 485 -24.03 -57.29 3.08
N TYR A 486 -24.81 -58.25 3.59
CA TYR A 486 -25.85 -58.98 2.85
C TYR A 486 -27.14 -59.11 3.66
N SER A 487 -27.65 -57.99 4.17
CA SER A 487 -28.91 -57.98 4.92
C SER A 487 -30.11 -58.32 4.04
N LYS A 488 -31.04 -59.09 4.61
CA LYS A 488 -32.39 -59.29 4.06
C LYS A 488 -33.45 -58.49 4.82
N ALA A 489 -33.05 -57.70 5.82
CA ALA A 489 -33.96 -56.81 6.52
C ALA A 489 -34.51 -55.77 5.53
N SER A 490 -35.79 -55.43 5.66
CA SER A 490 -36.40 -54.42 4.82
C SER A 490 -37.61 -53.81 5.51
N GLY A 491 -38.02 -52.63 5.07
CA GLY A 491 -39.17 -51.91 5.55
C GLY A 491 -38.85 -50.64 6.31
N ILE A 492 -39.90 -49.95 6.70
CA ILE A 492 -39.83 -48.66 7.39
C ILE A 492 -39.98 -48.88 8.90
N GLN A 493 -39.14 -48.18 9.68
CA GLN A 493 -39.32 -48.05 11.12
C GLN A 493 -39.57 -46.61 11.51
N THR A 494 -40.31 -46.42 12.59
CA THR A 494 -40.54 -45.11 13.18
C THR A 494 -40.40 -45.22 14.68
N TYR A 495 -39.50 -44.41 15.24
CA TYR A 495 -39.20 -44.41 16.65
C TYR A 495 -39.80 -43.19 17.33
N SER A 496 -40.48 -43.46 18.45
CA SER A 496 -40.74 -42.45 19.47
C SER A 496 -39.87 -42.71 20.71
N TYR A 497 -39.84 -41.75 21.62
CA TYR A 497 -39.02 -41.85 22.82
C TYR A 497 -39.62 -42.83 23.86
N SER A 498 -38.79 -43.70 24.44
CA SER A 498 -39.08 -44.49 25.65
C SER A 498 -38.06 -44.24 26.75
N ASP A 499 -38.52 -44.25 28.00
CA ASP A 499 -37.65 -44.09 29.17
C ASP A 499 -36.72 -45.28 29.38
N GLU A 500 -35.45 -44.96 29.58
CA GLU A 500 -34.38 -45.91 29.90
C GLU A 500 -33.57 -45.30 31.06
N PRO A 501 -33.76 -45.77 32.32
CA PRO A 501 -33.17 -45.15 33.50
C PRO A 501 -31.64 -45.00 33.47
N ASP A 502 -30.95 -45.88 32.75
CA ASP A 502 -29.49 -45.86 32.59
C ASP A 502 -29.00 -44.75 31.65
N TYR A 503 -29.91 -44.09 30.92
CA TYR A 503 -29.62 -43.02 29.97
C TYR A 503 -30.41 -41.73 30.29
N PRO A 504 -30.12 -41.06 31.41
CA PRO A 504 -30.82 -39.84 31.79
C PRO A 504 -30.57 -38.69 30.80
N SER A 505 -31.53 -37.77 30.70
CA SER A 505 -31.40 -36.58 29.87
C SER A 505 -30.34 -35.61 30.40
N LYS A 506 -29.56 -35.05 29.46
CA LYS A 506 -28.52 -34.04 29.72
C LYS A 506 -29.05 -32.61 29.66
N ILE A 507 -29.99 -32.30 28.78
CA ILE A 507 -30.41 -30.92 28.49
C ILE A 507 -31.94 -30.71 28.55
N ASN A 508 -32.69 -31.75 28.86
CA ASN A 508 -34.15 -31.80 28.77
C ASN A 508 -34.81 -32.43 30.00
N GLN A 509 -34.32 -32.10 31.21
CA GLN A 509 -34.73 -32.79 32.45
C GLN A 509 -36.24 -32.77 32.69
N TYR A 510 -36.93 -31.67 32.35
CA TYR A 510 -38.37 -31.53 32.59
C TYR A 510 -39.23 -32.27 31.55
N TRP A 511 -38.99 -32.05 30.25
CA TRP A 511 -39.87 -32.60 29.22
C TRP A 511 -39.53 -34.05 28.86
N HIS A 512 -38.32 -34.54 29.18
CA HIS A 512 -37.87 -35.87 28.78
C HIS A 512 -38.90 -36.97 29.09
N ASN A 513 -39.39 -37.05 30.33
CA ASN A 513 -40.41 -38.01 30.77
C ASN A 513 -41.80 -37.39 30.97
N HIS A 514 -42.06 -36.21 30.40
CA HIS A 514 -43.35 -35.54 30.59
C HIS A 514 -44.45 -36.27 29.79
N PRO A 515 -45.58 -36.62 30.44
CA PRO A 515 -46.61 -37.47 29.83
C PRO A 515 -47.22 -36.89 28.55
N ASP A 516 -47.45 -35.57 28.51
CA ASP A 516 -48.00 -34.93 27.30
C ASP A 516 -47.06 -35.04 26.11
N ARG A 517 -45.76 -34.81 26.30
CA ARG A 517 -44.77 -34.93 25.23
C ARG A 517 -44.66 -36.38 24.76
N MET A 518 -44.63 -37.34 25.68
CA MET A 518 -44.57 -38.76 25.33
C MET A 518 -45.80 -39.19 24.54
N SER A 519 -47.00 -38.84 25.03
CA SER A 519 -48.27 -39.09 24.34
C SER A 519 -48.28 -38.52 22.92
N GLU A 520 -47.85 -37.27 22.77
CA GLU A 520 -47.87 -36.59 21.47
C GLU A 520 -46.77 -37.08 20.53
N SER A 521 -45.61 -37.50 21.05
CA SER A 521 -44.58 -38.18 20.26
C SER A 521 -45.09 -39.51 19.70
N LYS A 522 -45.79 -40.31 20.51
CA LYS A 522 -46.41 -41.57 20.07
C LYS A 522 -47.50 -41.35 19.04
N ARG A 523 -48.35 -40.32 19.24
CA ARG A 523 -49.39 -39.93 18.28
C ARG A 523 -48.81 -39.48 16.94
N LEU A 524 -47.74 -38.66 16.98
CA LEU A 524 -47.00 -38.23 15.80
C LEU A 524 -46.37 -39.42 15.07
N ALA A 525 -45.70 -40.31 15.81
CA ALA A 525 -45.07 -41.51 15.28
C ALA A 525 -46.09 -42.41 14.57
N ALA A 526 -47.22 -42.72 15.21
CA ALA A 526 -48.28 -43.54 14.62
C ALA A 526 -48.90 -42.90 13.36
N ALA A 527 -49.13 -41.58 13.38
CA ALA A 527 -49.69 -40.86 12.24
C ALA A 527 -48.75 -40.87 11.03
N ILE A 528 -47.45 -40.63 11.25
CA ILE A 528 -46.42 -40.68 10.20
C ILE A 528 -46.22 -42.11 9.71
N HIS A 529 -46.04 -43.07 10.61
CA HIS A 529 -45.78 -44.46 10.26
C HIS A 529 -46.88 -45.08 9.39
N SER A 530 -48.14 -44.96 9.83
CA SER A 530 -49.29 -45.48 9.07
C SER A 530 -49.43 -44.82 7.68
N SER A 531 -49.09 -43.54 7.57
CA SER A 531 -49.16 -42.82 6.30
C SER A 531 -47.99 -43.18 5.38
N LEU A 532 -46.78 -43.38 5.92
CA LEU A 532 -45.64 -43.89 5.18
C LEU A 532 -45.94 -45.25 4.55
N LEU A 533 -46.46 -46.21 5.33
CA LEU A 533 -46.80 -47.54 4.81
C LEU A 533 -47.88 -47.47 3.71
N ALA A 534 -48.92 -46.65 3.92
CA ALA A 534 -50.00 -46.49 2.95
C ALA A 534 -49.53 -45.89 1.61
N GLU A 535 -48.63 -44.90 1.62
CA GLU A 535 -48.15 -44.24 0.40
C GLU A 535 -47.06 -45.03 -0.33
N THR A 536 -46.22 -45.74 0.41
CA THR A 536 -45.05 -46.43 -0.15
C THR A 536 -45.34 -47.87 -0.54
N GLY A 537 -46.25 -48.54 0.17
CA GLY A 537 -46.39 -49.99 0.14
C GLY A 537 -45.21 -50.75 0.75
N ALA A 538 -44.35 -50.07 1.51
CA ALA A 538 -43.21 -50.68 2.18
C ALA A 538 -43.64 -51.72 3.20
N LYS A 539 -42.74 -52.65 3.50
CA LYS A 539 -42.93 -53.58 4.61
C LYS A 539 -42.97 -52.80 5.94
N ASP A 540 -43.91 -53.16 6.80
CA ASP A 540 -43.91 -52.70 8.19
C ASP A 540 -42.77 -53.41 8.94
N ALA A 541 -41.75 -52.63 9.33
CA ALA A 541 -40.63 -53.10 10.13
C ALA A 541 -40.71 -52.62 11.59
N GLY A 542 -41.78 -51.91 11.96
CA GLY A 542 -42.12 -51.58 13.34
C GLY A 542 -42.36 -50.10 13.59
N LEU A 543 -43.45 -49.83 14.33
CA LEU A 543 -43.61 -48.63 15.14
C LEU A 543 -43.01 -48.91 16.52
N LEU A 544 -41.84 -48.34 16.79
CA LEU A 544 -40.97 -48.72 17.90
C LEU A 544 -40.74 -47.55 18.87
N GLU A 545 -40.17 -47.88 20.03
CA GLU A 545 -39.74 -46.89 21.02
C GLU A 545 -38.29 -47.16 21.42
N SER A 546 -37.48 -46.10 21.58
CA SER A 546 -36.09 -46.21 22.04
C SER A 546 -35.58 -44.89 22.62
N SER A 547 -34.59 -44.95 23.52
CA SER A 547 -33.92 -43.78 24.11
C SER A 547 -32.79 -43.23 23.21
N TYR A 548 -33.07 -42.93 21.94
CA TYR A 548 -32.09 -42.22 21.09
C TYR A 548 -31.84 -40.81 21.61
N ALA A 549 -30.58 -40.33 21.57
CA ALA A 549 -30.21 -39.03 22.13
C ALA A 549 -31.05 -37.87 21.55
N VAL A 550 -31.22 -37.80 20.23
CA VAL A 550 -32.04 -36.76 19.57
C VAL A 550 -33.51 -36.80 19.98
N LEU A 551 -34.04 -37.98 20.34
CA LEU A 551 -35.39 -38.10 20.88
C LEU A 551 -35.40 -37.72 22.35
N ARG A 552 -34.52 -38.30 23.17
CA ARG A 552 -34.38 -38.02 24.60
C ARG A 552 -34.25 -36.53 24.90
N GLU A 553 -33.32 -35.86 24.24
CA GLU A 553 -32.92 -34.49 24.56
C GLU A 553 -33.83 -33.42 23.94
N THR A 554 -34.76 -33.79 23.07
CA THR A 554 -35.70 -32.84 22.45
C THR A 554 -36.90 -32.60 23.36
N ALA A 555 -37.17 -31.34 23.71
CA ALA A 555 -38.22 -30.90 24.63
C ALA A 555 -39.63 -30.81 23.99
N LYS A 556 -39.80 -31.41 22.81
CA LYS A 556 -40.99 -31.34 21.96
C LYS A 556 -41.38 -32.73 21.48
N PRO A 557 -42.61 -32.93 20.97
CA PRO A 557 -42.97 -34.15 20.27
C PRO A 557 -41.93 -34.45 19.18
N ALA A 558 -41.32 -35.62 19.29
CA ALA A 558 -40.14 -35.98 18.51
C ALA A 558 -40.25 -37.38 17.96
N VAL A 559 -39.88 -37.55 16.69
CA VAL A 559 -39.79 -38.86 16.03
C VAL A 559 -38.50 -38.99 15.25
N LEU A 560 -38.01 -40.22 15.16
CA LEU A 560 -36.90 -40.61 14.28
C LEU A 560 -37.43 -41.60 13.26
N LEU A 561 -37.20 -41.30 11.99
CA LEU A 561 -37.68 -42.09 10.86
C LEU A 561 -36.53 -42.89 10.27
N GLU A 562 -36.72 -44.19 10.15
CA GLU A 562 -35.82 -45.09 9.41
C GLU A 562 -36.54 -45.52 8.13
N LEU A 563 -36.20 -44.89 7.01
CA LEU A 563 -37.02 -44.91 5.79
C LEU A 563 -36.74 -46.09 4.84
N GLY A 564 -36.00 -47.09 5.32
CA GLY A 564 -35.58 -48.30 4.58
C GLY A 564 -34.15 -48.71 4.96
N TYR A 565 -33.75 -49.93 4.62
CA TYR A 565 -32.43 -50.49 4.93
C TYR A 565 -31.44 -50.28 3.79
N MET A 566 -30.34 -49.59 4.09
CA MET A 566 -29.27 -49.31 3.13
C MET A 566 -28.44 -50.53 2.76
N ASP A 567 -28.36 -51.52 3.64
CA ASP A 567 -27.54 -52.72 3.50
C ASP A 567 -28.28 -53.89 2.82
N ASN A 568 -29.57 -53.72 2.54
CA ASN A 568 -30.35 -54.57 1.64
C ASN A 568 -30.22 -54.08 0.20
N PHE A 569 -29.71 -54.93 -0.71
CA PHE A 569 -29.45 -54.52 -2.09
C PHE A 569 -30.70 -53.99 -2.82
N SER A 570 -31.82 -54.70 -2.74
CA SER A 570 -33.05 -54.32 -3.45
C SER A 570 -33.67 -53.05 -2.87
N GLU A 571 -33.69 -52.92 -1.55
CA GLU A 571 -34.22 -51.73 -0.89
C GLU A 571 -33.30 -50.53 -1.07
N ASN A 572 -31.97 -50.71 -1.10
CA ASN A 572 -31.01 -49.66 -1.42
C ASN A 572 -31.29 -49.05 -2.82
N GLN A 573 -31.57 -49.87 -3.83
CA GLN A 573 -31.95 -49.36 -5.16
C GLN A 573 -33.27 -48.58 -5.10
N GLN A 574 -34.23 -49.03 -4.28
CA GLN A 574 -35.53 -48.40 -4.13
C GLN A 574 -35.45 -47.05 -3.40
N ILE A 575 -34.74 -46.94 -2.29
CA ILE A 575 -34.63 -45.68 -1.52
C ILE A 575 -33.84 -44.59 -2.25
N ARG A 576 -33.05 -44.96 -3.27
CA ARG A 576 -32.35 -44.04 -4.17
C ARG A 576 -33.21 -43.56 -5.34
N ASP A 577 -34.32 -44.26 -5.62
CA ASP A 577 -35.24 -43.87 -6.69
C ASP A 577 -36.01 -42.61 -6.30
N SER A 578 -35.93 -41.58 -7.15
CA SER A 578 -36.55 -40.29 -6.85
C SER A 578 -38.07 -40.38 -6.68
N HIS A 579 -38.75 -41.24 -7.45
CA HIS A 579 -40.20 -41.40 -7.36
C HIS A 579 -40.62 -42.11 -6.07
N TYR A 580 -39.83 -43.10 -5.62
CA TYR A 580 -40.04 -43.70 -4.30
C TYR A 580 -39.78 -42.71 -3.16
N GLN A 581 -38.75 -41.86 -3.28
CA GLN A 581 -38.52 -40.76 -2.34
C GLN A 581 -39.71 -39.78 -2.28
N ASP A 582 -40.36 -39.50 -3.42
CA ASP A 582 -41.58 -38.67 -3.45
C ASP A 582 -42.75 -39.33 -2.69
N LYS A 583 -42.86 -40.66 -2.74
CA LYS A 583 -43.82 -41.41 -1.91
C LYS A 583 -43.50 -41.34 -0.42
N LEU A 584 -42.23 -41.48 -0.05
CA LEU A 584 -41.79 -41.31 1.35
C LEU A 584 -42.18 -39.91 1.85
N VAL A 585 -41.87 -38.87 1.07
CA VAL A 585 -42.22 -37.48 1.39
C VAL A 585 -43.73 -37.29 1.52
N ALA A 586 -44.52 -37.81 0.56
CA ALA A 586 -45.98 -37.75 0.62
C ALA A 586 -46.54 -38.43 1.88
N GLY A 587 -45.98 -39.57 2.27
CA GLY A 587 -46.34 -40.29 3.50
C GLY A 587 -46.06 -39.47 4.75
N ILE A 588 -44.88 -38.85 4.85
CA ILE A 588 -44.52 -37.99 5.98
C ILE A 588 -45.46 -36.77 6.05
N VAL A 589 -45.71 -36.08 4.93
CA VAL A 589 -46.60 -34.92 4.87
C VAL A 589 -48.01 -35.28 5.31
N LYS A 590 -48.58 -36.38 4.79
CA LYS A 590 -49.92 -36.85 5.19
C LYS A 590 -49.97 -37.21 6.68
N GLY A 591 -48.92 -37.81 7.21
CA GLY A 591 -48.79 -38.10 8.64
C GLY A 591 -48.80 -36.84 9.51
N ILE A 592 -48.02 -35.82 9.13
CA ILE A 592 -47.99 -34.51 9.81
C ILE A 592 -49.37 -33.84 9.76
N GLN A 593 -50.04 -33.86 8.61
CA GLN A 593 -51.39 -33.30 8.47
C GLN A 593 -52.41 -34.03 9.36
N LYS A 594 -52.35 -35.36 9.43
CA LYS A 594 -53.18 -36.16 10.35
C LYS A 594 -52.91 -35.80 11.82
N TYR A 595 -51.64 -35.64 12.20
CA TYR A 595 -51.26 -35.23 13.55
C TYR A 595 -51.83 -33.85 13.92
N TYR A 596 -51.75 -32.86 13.04
CA TYR A 596 -52.32 -31.54 13.30
C TYR A 596 -53.86 -31.52 13.25
N ALA A 597 -54.49 -32.45 12.53
CA ALA A 597 -55.96 -32.55 12.44
C ALA A 597 -56.59 -33.27 13.65
N GLY A 598 -55.91 -34.25 14.25
CA GLY A 598 -56.34 -34.88 15.49
C GLY A 598 -56.18 -33.90 16.65
N LYS A 599 -57.29 -33.39 17.18
CA LYS A 599 -57.31 -32.53 18.38
C LYS A 599 -57.30 -33.35 19.64
#